data_AF-A0A1S2UQ58-F1
#
_entry.id   AF-A0A1S2UQ58-F1
#
_cell.length_a   1.000
_cell.length_b   1.000
_cell.length_c   1.000
_cell.angle_alpha   90.00
_cell.angle_beta   90.00
_cell.angle_gamma   90.00
#
_symmetry.space_group_name_H-M   'P 1'
#
loop_
_entity.id
_entity.type
_entity.pdbx_description
1 polymer ?
#
loop_
_entity_poly.entity_id
_entity_poly.type
_entity_poly.pdbx_seq_one_letter_code
_entity_poly.pdbx_strand_id
1 'polypeptide(L)'
;MNIPVYDCPVIPLSVHRQALPLLSSVQAGQQPADITHAFNASQRRFGETFDCSTHAAVIKMLMMTFGRTPADMFDKVKPDATGYAVTMKDEFNVRVTHDEVRRASQASRFQGKDPSAIRDANFVFAAFVKRKQIEGGYPNFESALAKTLEGETPLRCLKGMGVYGMTQYVPALQIMGKDAVAVATGANNFSGALVRDGVKYVYDDKRRVGQEYVYRLFNDNAHADTLVPPRNDAVVSEVPVGVKPQNIWSGFYQSVEGNCVTVSAIKAAMMRFGQNPAGIYRKISSTPDGYEVTFRDGVTVRLSHDELSKAKRASHFRGDDQALLNDANFLYAVSAKRAQLENNDFRASQSFEVAMDTLNDGEYPGQALYRLGLSAYVREADVRELSNGAIGTLADHGHSVAVINGAIDYYGQKYDLASSQWMNTGYRALKLV
;
A
#
# COMPACT_ATOMS: atom_id res chain seq x y z
N MET A 1 -53.51 64.90 -0.76
CA MET A 1 -53.53 63.43 -0.89
C MET A 1 -52.13 62.98 -0.50
N ASN A 2 -51.97 62.45 0.71
CA ASN A 2 -50.69 62.22 1.38
C ASN A 2 -50.01 60.96 0.84
N ILE A 3 -48.72 61.08 0.51
CA ILE A 3 -47.83 59.97 0.20
C ILE A 3 -47.16 59.54 1.51
N PRO A 4 -47.35 58.30 1.99
CA PRO A 4 -46.51 57.76 3.05
C PRO A 4 -45.34 56.97 2.44
N VAL A 5 -44.15 57.32 2.93
CA VAL A 5 -42.89 56.59 2.79
C VAL A 5 -43.01 55.24 3.48
N TYR A 6 -42.54 54.17 2.85
CA TYR A 6 -42.31 52.88 3.51
C TYR A 6 -40.86 52.45 3.36
N ASP A 7 -40.23 52.21 4.51
CA ASP A 7 -38.87 51.75 4.70
C ASP A 7 -38.61 50.36 4.11
N CYS A 8 -37.40 50.19 3.56
CA CYS A 8 -36.86 48.90 3.13
C CYS A 8 -36.44 48.03 4.33
N PRO A 9 -36.73 46.72 4.33
CA PRO A 9 -35.89 45.74 5.00
C PRO A 9 -34.83 45.22 4.02
N VAL A 10 -33.57 45.53 4.30
CA VAL A 10 -32.40 44.85 3.71
C VAL A 10 -32.39 43.42 4.21
N ILE A 11 -32.74 42.46 3.35
CA ILE A 11 -32.57 41.04 3.63
C ILE A 11 -31.07 40.72 3.47
N PRO A 12 -30.38 40.22 4.50
CA PRO A 12 -29.01 39.76 4.34
C PRO A 12 -29.01 38.55 3.40
N LEU A 13 -28.29 38.67 2.27
CA LEU A 13 -27.93 37.55 1.42
C LEU A 13 -27.07 36.59 2.26
N SER A 14 -27.71 35.59 2.84
CA SER A 14 -27.04 34.43 3.41
C SER A 14 -26.35 33.69 2.27
N VAL A 15 -25.05 33.90 2.13
CA VAL A 15 -24.18 33.05 1.32
C VAL A 15 -24.09 31.70 2.03
N HIS A 16 -25.09 30.85 1.84
CA HIS A 16 -24.96 29.43 2.15
C HIS A 16 -23.96 28.83 1.16
N ARG A 17 -22.67 28.86 1.52
CA ARG A 17 -21.68 27.89 1.05
C ARG A 17 -22.16 26.51 1.52
N GLN A 18 -22.98 25.85 0.73
CA GLN A 18 -23.19 24.42 0.89
C GLN A 18 -21.88 23.73 0.52
N ALA A 19 -21.19 23.21 1.54
CA ALA A 19 -20.15 22.21 1.33
C ALA A 19 -20.79 21.04 0.57
N LEU A 20 -20.21 20.67 -0.57
CA LEU A 20 -20.65 19.50 -1.34
C LEU A 20 -20.48 18.26 -0.45
N PRO A 21 -21.56 17.52 -0.12
CA PRO A 21 -21.44 16.31 0.67
C PRO A 21 -20.80 15.23 -0.23
N LEU A 22 -19.48 15.12 -0.15
CA LEU A 22 -18.69 14.00 -0.70
C LEU A 22 -18.92 12.69 0.10
N LEU A 23 -19.64 12.78 1.22
CA LEU A 23 -20.07 11.65 2.03
C LEU A 23 -21.51 11.30 1.62
N SER A 24 -21.65 10.41 0.64
CA SER A 24 -22.94 9.78 0.35
C SER A 24 -23.40 8.96 1.57
N SER A 25 -24.71 8.84 1.79
CA SER A 25 -25.31 7.98 2.83
C SER A 25 -25.20 6.48 2.53
N VAL A 26 -24.26 6.08 1.66
CA VAL A 26 -24.06 4.69 1.26
C VAL A 26 -23.20 3.98 2.30
N GLN A 27 -23.56 2.73 2.61
CA GLN A 27 -22.77 1.87 3.50
C GLN A 27 -21.32 1.77 3.02
N ALA A 28 -20.38 1.96 3.95
CA ALA A 28 -18.95 1.77 3.72
C ALA A 28 -18.67 0.37 3.14
N GLY A 29 -17.70 0.27 2.23
CA GLY A 29 -17.31 -1.00 1.60
C GLY A 29 -18.20 -1.49 0.45
N GLN A 30 -19.33 -0.84 0.13
CA GLN A 30 -20.17 -1.28 -0.98
C GLN A 30 -19.49 -1.04 -2.34
N GLN A 31 -19.38 -2.09 -3.17
CA GLN A 31 -18.88 -1.98 -4.54
C GLN A 31 -19.93 -1.36 -5.49
N PRO A 32 -19.53 -0.62 -6.53
CA PRO A 32 -20.45 -0.15 -7.57
C PRO A 32 -21.08 -1.32 -8.37
N ALA A 33 -22.41 -1.32 -8.49
CA ALA A 33 -23.14 -2.37 -9.19
C ALA A 33 -22.78 -2.50 -10.69
N ASP A 34 -22.58 -1.37 -11.38
CA ASP A 34 -22.15 -1.33 -12.79
C ASP A 34 -20.95 -0.41 -12.98
N ILE A 35 -19.79 -0.84 -12.47
CA ILE A 35 -18.54 -0.08 -12.61
C ILE A 35 -18.12 0.12 -14.07
N THR A 36 -18.54 -0.77 -14.98
CA THR A 36 -18.13 -0.70 -16.38
C THR A 36 -18.71 0.54 -17.07
N HIS A 37 -19.95 0.91 -16.75
CA HIS A 37 -20.61 2.11 -17.30
C HIS A 37 -20.74 3.29 -16.32
N ALA A 38 -20.23 3.16 -15.09
CA ALA A 38 -20.29 4.22 -14.08
C ALA A 38 -19.72 5.55 -14.58
N PHE A 39 -18.48 5.53 -15.11
CA PHE A 39 -17.82 6.66 -15.76
C PHE A 39 -16.70 6.18 -16.69
N ASN A 40 -16.25 6.98 -17.64
CA ASN A 40 -15.08 6.73 -18.49
C ASN A 40 -14.38 8.06 -18.79
N ALA A 41 -13.11 8.01 -19.17
CA ALA A 41 -12.46 9.16 -19.78
C ALA A 41 -13.10 9.47 -21.15
N SER A 42 -13.20 10.75 -21.47
CA SER A 42 -13.59 11.16 -22.81
C SER A 42 -12.57 10.68 -23.85
N GLN A 43 -13.05 10.25 -25.01
CA GLN A 43 -12.16 10.01 -26.15
C GLN A 43 -11.40 11.29 -26.53
N ARG A 44 -10.17 11.06 -27.01
CA ARG A 44 -9.26 12.10 -27.52
C ARG A 44 -9.94 12.88 -28.65
N ARG A 45 -9.76 14.20 -28.62
CA ARG A 45 -10.11 15.10 -29.72
C ARG A 45 -8.97 15.14 -30.73
N PHE A 46 -9.25 15.64 -31.93
CA PHE A 46 -8.22 15.89 -32.94
C PHE A 46 -7.10 16.77 -32.34
N GLY A 47 -5.85 16.31 -32.45
CA GLY A 47 -4.67 16.97 -31.86
C GLY A 47 -4.31 16.54 -30.43
N GLU A 48 -5.17 15.79 -29.72
CA GLU A 48 -4.84 15.23 -28.40
C GLU A 48 -4.09 13.90 -28.54
N THR A 49 -2.90 13.79 -27.94
CA THR A 49 -2.11 12.55 -27.95
C THR A 49 -2.55 11.56 -26.85
N PHE A 50 -2.96 12.09 -25.70
CA PHE A 50 -3.27 11.35 -24.48
C PHE A 50 -4.65 11.70 -23.92
N ASP A 51 -5.15 10.86 -23.02
CA ASP A 51 -6.37 11.12 -22.26
C ASP A 51 -6.24 10.60 -20.81
N CYS A 52 -7.34 10.68 -20.05
CA CYS A 52 -7.41 10.19 -18.68
C CYS A 52 -7.85 8.72 -18.55
N SER A 53 -7.76 7.90 -19.61
CA SER A 53 -8.24 6.50 -19.60
C SER A 53 -7.57 5.65 -18.52
N THR A 54 -6.25 5.80 -18.34
CA THR A 54 -5.51 5.12 -17.27
C THR A 54 -6.03 5.50 -15.89
N HIS A 55 -6.25 6.80 -15.63
CA HIS A 55 -6.80 7.27 -14.35
C HIS A 55 -8.18 6.69 -14.11
N ALA A 56 -9.07 6.73 -15.13
CA ALA A 56 -10.41 6.15 -15.00
C ALA A 56 -10.36 4.65 -14.70
N ALA A 57 -9.53 3.88 -15.41
CA ALA A 57 -9.39 2.44 -15.20
C ALA A 57 -8.87 2.11 -13.79
N VAL A 58 -7.85 2.83 -13.32
CA VAL A 58 -7.29 2.63 -11.97
C VAL A 58 -8.30 3.02 -10.90
N ILE A 59 -8.96 4.18 -11.00
CA ILE A 59 -9.99 4.60 -10.02
C ILE A 59 -11.14 3.58 -9.95
N LYS A 60 -11.59 3.04 -11.09
CA LYS A 60 -12.59 1.97 -11.10
C LYS A 60 -12.10 0.73 -10.36
N MET A 61 -10.84 0.34 -10.55
CA MET A 61 -10.24 -0.76 -9.81
C MET A 61 -10.21 -0.46 -8.30
N LEU A 62 -9.83 0.75 -7.88
CA LEU A 62 -9.90 1.16 -6.47
C LEU A 62 -11.33 1.04 -5.92
N MET A 63 -12.34 1.50 -6.67
CA MET A 63 -13.73 1.42 -6.25
C MET A 63 -14.22 -0.03 -6.07
N MET A 64 -13.74 -0.94 -6.92
CA MET A 64 -14.07 -2.37 -6.81
C MET A 64 -13.29 -3.07 -5.70
N THR A 65 -12.05 -2.67 -5.45
CA THR A 65 -11.19 -3.35 -4.47
C THR A 65 -11.44 -2.88 -3.04
N PHE A 66 -11.66 -1.58 -2.83
CA PHE A 66 -11.76 -1.00 -1.50
C PHE A 66 -13.17 -0.54 -1.13
N GLY A 67 -13.98 -0.15 -2.12
CA GLY A 67 -15.33 0.39 -1.92
C GLY A 67 -15.55 1.66 -2.73
N ARG A 68 -16.81 2.02 -2.95
CA ARG A 68 -17.17 3.05 -3.95
C ARG A 68 -16.80 4.49 -3.58
N THR A 69 -16.56 4.82 -2.31
CA THR A 69 -16.36 6.21 -1.87
C THR A 69 -14.88 6.55 -1.70
N PRO A 70 -14.48 7.83 -1.72
CA PRO A 70 -13.10 8.22 -1.41
C PRO A 70 -12.64 7.82 -0.01
N ALA A 71 -13.56 7.73 0.95
CA ALA A 71 -13.25 7.26 2.30
C ALA A 71 -12.87 5.77 2.32
N ASP A 72 -13.40 4.96 1.40
CA ASP A 72 -13.00 3.56 1.23
C ASP A 72 -11.63 3.46 0.52
N MET A 73 -11.43 4.30 -0.52
CA MET A 73 -10.26 4.26 -1.39
C MET A 73 -8.98 4.85 -0.78
N PHE A 74 -9.10 5.77 0.16
CA PHE A 74 -7.96 6.34 0.91
C PHE A 74 -7.84 5.71 2.30
N ASP A 75 -6.77 6.02 3.05
CA ASP A 75 -6.70 5.65 4.47
C ASP A 75 -7.58 6.57 5.30
N LYS A 76 -7.56 7.87 4.96
CA LYS A 76 -8.31 8.89 5.68
C LYS A 76 -8.70 10.02 4.76
N VAL A 77 -9.94 10.47 4.87
CA VAL A 77 -10.43 11.70 4.24
C VAL A 77 -11.12 12.54 5.31
N LYS A 78 -10.60 13.73 5.56
CA LYS A 78 -11.16 14.70 6.51
C LYS A 78 -11.53 15.99 5.79
N PRO A 79 -12.81 16.40 5.81
CA PRO A 79 -13.18 17.71 5.29
C PRO A 79 -12.58 18.83 6.17
N ASP A 80 -12.22 19.93 5.53
CA ASP A 80 -11.81 21.20 6.17
C ASP A 80 -12.53 22.39 5.52
N ALA A 81 -12.37 23.60 6.08
CA ALA A 81 -13.09 24.80 5.60
C ALA A 81 -12.83 25.18 4.14
N THR A 82 -11.71 24.73 3.56
CA THR A 82 -11.24 25.09 2.22
C THR A 82 -11.13 23.89 1.28
N GLY A 83 -11.28 22.66 1.79
CA GLY A 83 -11.14 21.44 1.02
C GLY A 83 -11.11 20.19 1.90
N TYR A 84 -10.10 19.35 1.69
CA TYR A 84 -9.98 18.04 2.32
C TYR A 84 -8.52 17.74 2.64
N ALA A 85 -8.26 17.27 3.86
CA ALA A 85 -7.03 16.58 4.20
C ALA A 85 -7.20 15.10 3.88
N VAL A 86 -6.33 14.56 3.03
CA VAL A 86 -6.36 13.17 2.59
C VAL A 86 -5.05 12.50 3.01
N THR A 87 -5.17 11.37 3.69
CA THR A 87 -4.08 10.43 3.92
C THR A 87 -4.32 9.27 2.97
N MET A 88 -3.40 9.07 2.03
CA MET A 88 -3.43 7.95 1.11
C MET A 88 -3.13 6.64 1.85
N LYS A 89 -3.43 5.48 1.24
CA LYS A 89 -3.11 4.15 1.83
C LYS A 89 -1.61 3.89 1.98
N ASP A 90 -0.80 4.79 1.45
CA ASP A 90 0.64 4.80 1.60
C ASP A 90 1.16 5.82 2.62
N GLU A 91 0.26 6.33 3.46
CA GLU A 91 0.43 7.39 4.46
C GLU A 91 0.86 8.74 3.86
N PHE A 92 0.94 8.88 2.54
CA PHE A 92 1.22 10.16 1.91
C PHE A 92 0.05 11.13 2.16
N ASN A 93 0.37 12.31 2.67
CA ASN A 93 -0.62 13.31 3.05
C ASN A 93 -0.72 14.40 1.97
N VAL A 94 -1.94 14.67 1.52
CA VAL A 94 -2.24 15.81 0.64
C VAL A 94 -3.37 16.64 1.23
N ARG A 95 -3.34 17.94 0.94
CA ARG A 95 -4.49 18.82 1.14
C ARG A 95 -5.01 19.25 -0.22
N VAL A 96 -6.26 18.90 -0.53
CA VAL A 96 -6.90 19.23 -1.81
C VAL A 96 -8.01 20.24 -1.55
N THR A 97 -7.95 21.40 -2.20
CA THR A 97 -8.97 22.45 -2.08
C THR A 97 -10.21 22.17 -2.94
N HIS A 98 -11.34 22.79 -2.60
CA HIS A 98 -12.56 22.70 -3.43
C HIS A 98 -12.32 23.16 -4.87
N ASP A 99 -11.47 24.17 -5.08
CA ASP A 99 -11.16 24.66 -6.42
C ASP A 99 -10.26 23.69 -7.18
N GLU A 100 -9.29 23.05 -6.54
CA GLU A 100 -8.48 21.99 -7.17
C GLU A 100 -9.37 20.81 -7.61
N VAL A 101 -10.33 20.39 -6.79
CA VAL A 101 -11.31 19.34 -7.18
C VAL A 101 -12.15 19.80 -8.37
N ARG A 102 -12.62 21.05 -8.38
CA ARG A 102 -13.40 21.62 -9.50
C ARG A 102 -12.61 21.61 -10.80
N ARG A 103 -11.34 22.02 -10.75
CA ARG A 103 -10.47 22.09 -11.92
C ARG A 103 -10.08 20.71 -12.44
N ALA A 104 -9.78 19.79 -11.52
CA ALA A 104 -9.58 18.38 -11.85
C ALA A 104 -10.81 17.79 -12.57
N SER A 105 -12.03 18.12 -12.10
CA SER A 105 -13.29 17.70 -12.72
C SER A 105 -13.47 18.24 -14.14
N GLN A 106 -13.14 19.53 -14.37
CA GLN A 106 -13.19 20.13 -15.70
C GLN A 106 -12.17 19.51 -16.67
N ALA A 107 -10.97 19.21 -16.17
CA ALA A 107 -9.86 18.71 -16.97
C ALA A 107 -9.94 17.21 -17.29
N SER A 108 -10.37 16.37 -16.34
CA SER A 108 -10.44 14.92 -16.51
C SER A 108 -11.44 14.50 -17.60
N ARG A 109 -12.49 15.30 -17.76
CA ARG A 109 -13.63 15.03 -18.66
C ARG A 109 -14.20 13.63 -18.46
N PHE A 110 -14.29 13.16 -17.21
CA PHE A 110 -14.97 11.91 -16.90
C PHE A 110 -16.48 12.01 -17.17
N GLN A 111 -17.06 11.03 -17.85
CA GLN A 111 -18.46 10.98 -18.24
C GLN A 111 -19.03 9.57 -18.07
N GLY A 112 -20.31 9.44 -17.71
CA GLY A 112 -20.98 8.14 -17.59
C GLY A 112 -22.32 8.21 -16.89
N LYS A 113 -22.85 7.03 -16.50
CA LYS A 113 -24.22 6.89 -15.99
C LYS A 113 -24.36 7.08 -14.48
N ASP A 114 -23.26 7.10 -13.72
CA ASP A 114 -23.28 7.27 -12.26
C ASP A 114 -22.64 8.63 -11.88
N PRO A 115 -23.45 9.69 -11.68
CA PRO A 115 -22.96 11.00 -11.27
C PRO A 115 -22.18 10.99 -9.94
N SER A 116 -22.51 10.07 -9.03
CA SER A 116 -21.79 9.93 -7.76
C SER A 116 -20.38 9.40 -8.02
N ALA A 117 -20.26 8.32 -8.81
CA ALA A 117 -18.96 7.76 -9.17
C ALA A 117 -18.10 8.77 -9.95
N ILE A 118 -18.69 9.59 -10.83
CA ILE A 118 -17.96 10.67 -11.53
C ILE A 118 -17.40 11.69 -10.54
N ARG A 119 -18.22 12.16 -9.59
CA ARG A 119 -17.79 13.12 -8.57
C ARG A 119 -16.65 12.54 -7.71
N ASP A 120 -16.82 11.31 -7.25
CA ASP A 120 -15.86 10.63 -6.38
C ASP A 120 -14.56 10.32 -7.14
N ALA A 121 -14.63 9.95 -8.42
CA ALA A 121 -13.47 9.77 -9.27
C ALA A 121 -12.68 11.07 -9.49
N ASN A 122 -13.38 12.19 -9.69
CA ASN A 122 -12.72 13.49 -9.83
C ASN A 122 -12.01 13.94 -8.54
N PHE A 123 -12.55 13.58 -7.38
CA PHE A 123 -11.86 13.80 -6.11
C PHE A 123 -10.57 12.98 -6.01
N VAL A 124 -10.62 11.67 -6.33
CA VAL A 124 -9.42 10.80 -6.34
C VAL A 124 -8.39 11.31 -7.35
N PHE A 125 -8.83 11.74 -8.53
CA PHE A 125 -7.95 12.34 -9.54
C PHE A 125 -7.29 13.63 -9.03
N ALA A 126 -8.03 14.50 -8.33
CA ALA A 126 -7.47 15.71 -7.74
C ALA A 126 -6.40 15.40 -6.67
N ALA A 127 -6.63 14.39 -5.82
CA ALA A 127 -5.65 13.94 -4.84
C ALA A 127 -4.36 13.39 -5.50
N PHE A 128 -4.50 12.61 -6.58
CA PHE A 128 -3.38 12.17 -7.41
C PHE A 128 -2.56 13.34 -7.95
N VAL A 129 -3.24 14.33 -8.57
CA VAL A 129 -2.57 15.52 -9.13
C VAL A 129 -1.88 16.32 -8.03
N LYS A 130 -2.50 16.42 -6.85
CA LYS A 130 -1.91 17.13 -5.71
C LYS A 130 -0.64 16.46 -5.19
N ARG A 131 -0.63 15.13 -5.10
CA ARG A 131 0.59 14.39 -4.77
C ARG A 131 1.67 14.62 -5.81
N LYS A 132 1.33 14.49 -7.11
CA LYS A 132 2.28 14.77 -8.19
C LYS A 132 2.85 16.18 -8.08
N GLN A 133 2.02 17.17 -7.74
CA GLN A 133 2.48 18.55 -7.54
C GLN A 133 3.61 18.60 -6.49
N ILE A 134 3.39 17.95 -5.34
CA ILE A 134 4.32 17.96 -4.21
C ILE A 134 5.59 17.15 -4.53
N GLU A 135 5.44 15.88 -4.92
CA GLU A 135 6.58 14.98 -5.18
C GLU A 135 7.40 15.42 -6.40
N GLY A 136 6.74 15.98 -7.43
CA GLY A 136 7.40 16.45 -8.64
C GLY A 136 7.91 17.89 -8.57
N GLY A 137 7.69 18.60 -7.45
CA GLY A 137 8.13 19.99 -7.28
C GLY A 137 7.48 20.98 -8.26
N TYR A 138 6.25 20.72 -8.70
CA TYR A 138 5.55 21.63 -9.61
C TYR A 138 5.13 22.92 -8.88
N PRO A 139 5.28 24.08 -9.52
CA PRO A 139 5.06 25.37 -8.86
C PRO A 139 3.60 25.59 -8.41
N ASN A 140 2.65 24.95 -9.09
CA ASN A 140 1.22 25.04 -8.75
C ASN A 140 0.46 23.79 -9.24
N PHE A 141 -0.78 23.65 -8.78
CA PHE A 141 -1.66 22.53 -9.15
C PHE A 141 -1.91 22.46 -10.66
N GLU A 142 -2.03 23.60 -11.35
CA GLU A 142 -2.25 23.63 -12.81
C GLU A 142 -1.09 23.02 -13.59
N SER A 143 0.14 23.31 -13.20
CA SER A 143 1.32 22.73 -13.85
C SER A 143 1.35 21.21 -13.68
N ALA A 144 1.01 20.72 -12.49
CA ALA A 144 0.90 19.28 -12.25
C ALA A 144 -0.29 18.66 -12.98
N LEU A 145 -1.42 19.36 -13.07
CA LEU A 145 -2.61 18.94 -13.78
C LEU A 145 -2.34 18.84 -15.29
N ALA A 146 -1.80 19.90 -15.89
CA ALA A 146 -1.39 19.93 -17.30
C ALA A 146 -0.45 18.77 -17.61
N LYS A 147 0.56 18.54 -16.75
CA LYS A 147 1.48 17.41 -16.94
C LYS A 147 0.80 16.05 -16.79
N THR A 148 -0.23 15.95 -15.95
CA THR A 148 -1.03 14.72 -15.80
C THR A 148 -1.87 14.42 -17.03
N LEU A 149 -2.34 15.46 -17.73
CA LEU A 149 -3.10 15.31 -18.98
C LEU A 149 -2.25 14.86 -20.16
N GLU A 150 -0.91 14.90 -20.05
CA GLU A 150 0.02 14.28 -21.01
C GLU A 150 0.07 12.74 -20.89
N GLY A 151 -0.85 12.13 -20.16
CA GLY A 151 -0.99 10.68 -20.04
C GLY A 151 -0.17 10.08 -18.90
N GLU A 152 -0.64 8.93 -18.42
CA GLU A 152 0.02 8.18 -17.36
C GLU A 152 0.04 6.69 -17.64
N THR A 153 1.10 6.04 -17.18
CA THR A 153 1.15 4.57 -17.19
C THR A 153 0.33 4.03 -16.01
N PRO A 154 -0.28 2.83 -16.11
CA PRO A 154 -1.01 2.23 -14.99
C PRO A 154 -0.19 2.19 -13.70
N LEU A 155 1.10 1.83 -13.81
CA LEU A 155 2.03 1.79 -12.69
C LEU A 155 2.21 3.16 -12.01
N ARG A 156 2.35 4.24 -12.79
CA ARG A 156 2.48 5.59 -12.24
C ARG A 156 1.18 6.07 -11.60
N CYS A 157 0.03 5.75 -12.19
CA CYS A 157 -1.28 5.98 -11.55
C CYS A 157 -1.38 5.27 -10.20
N LEU A 158 -1.02 3.98 -10.13
CA LEU A 158 -1.07 3.20 -8.89
C LEU A 158 -0.13 3.75 -7.82
N LYS A 159 1.07 4.21 -8.22
CA LYS A 159 2.01 4.92 -7.33
C LYS A 159 1.42 6.23 -6.83
N GLY A 160 0.96 7.11 -7.72
CA GLY A 160 0.45 8.43 -7.32
C GLY A 160 -0.92 8.37 -6.61
N MET A 161 -1.67 7.27 -6.70
CA MET A 161 -2.88 7.04 -5.90
C MET A 161 -2.57 6.39 -4.54
N GLY A 162 -1.30 6.10 -4.24
CA GLY A 162 -0.87 5.54 -2.96
C GLY A 162 -1.27 4.09 -2.75
N VAL A 163 -1.38 3.30 -3.84
CA VAL A 163 -1.78 1.88 -3.78
C VAL A 163 -0.75 0.95 -4.45
N TYR A 164 0.42 1.46 -4.80
CA TYR A 164 1.46 0.67 -5.48
C TYR A 164 1.89 -0.55 -4.68
N GLY A 165 2.09 -0.42 -3.36
CA GLY A 165 2.47 -1.56 -2.54
C GLY A 165 1.35 -2.62 -2.41
N MET A 166 0.10 -2.25 -2.72
CA MET A 166 -1.05 -3.17 -2.78
C MET A 166 -1.28 -3.76 -4.17
N THR A 167 -0.34 -3.55 -5.10
CA THR A 167 -0.44 -3.95 -6.50
C THR A 167 0.29 -5.27 -6.75
N GLN A 168 -0.34 -6.16 -7.53
CA GLN A 168 0.30 -7.34 -8.11
C GLN A 168 0.29 -7.23 -9.64
N TYR A 169 1.41 -7.59 -10.28
CA TYR A 169 1.53 -7.68 -11.73
C TYR A 169 1.45 -9.15 -12.14
N VAL A 170 0.34 -9.53 -12.78
CA VAL A 170 0.00 -10.94 -13.03
C VAL A 170 -0.41 -11.16 -14.49
N PRO A 171 -0.27 -12.40 -15.02
CA PRO A 171 -0.84 -12.76 -16.31
C PRO A 171 -2.36 -12.50 -16.33
N ALA A 172 -2.87 -11.90 -17.41
CA ALA A 172 -4.29 -11.55 -17.53
C ALA A 172 -5.22 -12.77 -17.48
N LEU A 173 -4.73 -13.94 -17.87
CA LEU A 173 -5.44 -15.22 -17.76
C LEU A 173 -5.80 -15.59 -16.31
N GLN A 174 -5.17 -14.97 -15.31
CA GLN A 174 -5.56 -15.13 -13.90
C GLN A 174 -6.78 -14.27 -13.51
N ILE A 175 -7.20 -13.32 -14.37
CA ILE A 175 -8.33 -12.41 -14.16
C ILE A 175 -9.54 -12.90 -14.97
N MET A 176 -9.90 -14.18 -14.82
CA MET A 176 -11.00 -14.82 -15.55
C MET A 176 -12.18 -15.19 -14.64
N GLY A 177 -11.99 -15.12 -13.32
CA GLY A 177 -13.02 -15.40 -12.32
C GLY A 177 -14.08 -14.30 -12.27
N LYS A 178 -15.29 -14.67 -11.83
CA LYS A 178 -16.38 -13.72 -11.57
C LYS A 178 -15.93 -12.69 -10.53
N ASP A 179 -16.18 -11.42 -10.83
CA ASP A 179 -15.80 -10.23 -10.06
C ASP A 179 -14.28 -9.99 -9.97
N ALA A 180 -13.48 -10.66 -10.82
CA ALA A 180 -12.05 -10.37 -10.92
C ALA A 180 -11.83 -9.04 -11.64
N VAL A 181 -11.09 -8.13 -11.00
CA VAL A 181 -10.84 -6.77 -11.53
C VAL A 181 -9.34 -6.49 -11.60
N ALA A 182 -8.91 -5.90 -12.71
CA ALA A 182 -7.53 -5.48 -12.95
C ALA A 182 -7.47 -4.29 -13.91
N VAL A 183 -6.27 -3.76 -14.15
CA VAL A 183 -5.98 -2.75 -15.16
C VAL A 183 -4.89 -3.27 -16.10
N ALA A 184 -5.18 -3.29 -17.39
CA ALA A 184 -4.21 -3.58 -18.44
C ALA A 184 -3.56 -2.29 -18.96
N THR A 185 -2.30 -2.39 -19.37
CA THR A 185 -1.67 -1.35 -20.19
C THR A 185 -2.28 -1.38 -21.59
N GLY A 186 -2.67 -0.20 -22.10
CA GLY A 186 -3.22 -0.02 -23.43
C GLY A 186 -2.14 0.05 -24.52
N ALA A 187 -2.59 0.25 -25.77
CA ALA A 187 -1.77 0.05 -26.97
C ALA A 187 -0.57 1.01 -27.14
N ASN A 188 -0.55 2.16 -26.45
CA ASN A 188 0.49 3.20 -26.60
C ASN A 188 1.18 3.55 -25.27
N ASN A 189 1.29 2.61 -24.33
CA ASN A 189 1.95 2.70 -23.01
C ASN A 189 1.39 3.75 -22.02
N PHE A 190 0.63 4.75 -22.48
CA PHE A 190 0.03 5.82 -21.68
C PHE A 190 -1.51 5.77 -21.67
N SER A 191 -2.09 4.69 -22.22
CA SER A 191 -3.49 4.34 -22.04
C SER A 191 -3.60 3.15 -21.09
N GLY A 192 -4.73 3.07 -20.38
CA GLY A 192 -5.04 1.97 -19.47
C GLY A 192 -6.48 1.55 -19.65
N ALA A 193 -6.76 0.27 -19.43
CA ALA A 193 -8.08 -0.30 -19.63
C ALA A 193 -8.48 -1.13 -18.42
N LEU A 194 -9.72 -0.95 -17.96
CA LEU A 194 -10.29 -1.83 -16.94
C LEU A 194 -10.41 -3.22 -17.53
N VAL A 195 -9.96 -4.22 -16.80
CA VAL A 195 -10.25 -5.63 -17.05
C VAL A 195 -11.21 -6.10 -15.98
N ARG A 196 -12.34 -6.67 -16.40
CA ARG A 196 -13.30 -7.33 -15.52
C ARG A 196 -13.72 -8.65 -16.15
N ASP A 197 -13.68 -9.74 -15.38
CA ASP A 197 -14.13 -11.07 -15.81
C ASP A 197 -13.49 -11.51 -17.15
N GLY A 198 -12.20 -11.25 -17.33
CA GLY A 198 -11.45 -11.58 -18.55
C GLY A 198 -11.72 -10.67 -19.75
N VAL A 199 -12.51 -9.61 -19.57
CA VAL A 199 -12.86 -8.64 -20.61
C VAL A 199 -12.21 -7.30 -20.32
N LYS A 200 -11.44 -6.81 -21.28
CA LYS A 200 -10.85 -5.47 -21.32
C LYS A 200 -11.85 -4.48 -21.94
N TYR A 201 -12.10 -3.39 -21.22
CA TYR A 201 -13.04 -2.32 -21.59
C TYR A 201 -12.25 -1.07 -22.00
N VAL A 202 -12.34 -0.69 -23.28
CA VAL A 202 -11.65 0.47 -23.86
C VAL A 202 -12.70 1.39 -24.48
N TYR A 203 -13.11 2.41 -23.74
CA TYR A 203 -14.31 3.21 -24.07
C TYR A 203 -15.52 2.28 -24.26
N ASP A 204 -16.10 2.23 -25.46
CA ASP A 204 -17.22 1.37 -25.82
C ASP A 204 -16.80 0.01 -26.39
N ASP A 205 -15.50 -0.20 -26.66
CA ASP A 205 -14.97 -1.44 -27.19
C ASP A 205 -14.69 -2.46 -26.06
N LYS A 206 -14.98 -3.74 -26.35
CA LYS A 206 -14.83 -4.87 -25.42
C LYS A 206 -14.02 -5.95 -26.09
N ARG A 207 -12.90 -6.31 -25.46
CA ARG A 207 -12.00 -7.35 -25.99
C ARG A 207 -11.66 -8.34 -24.90
N ARG A 208 -11.60 -9.63 -25.23
CA ARG A 208 -11.03 -10.61 -24.30
C ARG A 208 -9.55 -10.32 -24.09
N VAL A 209 -9.08 -10.52 -22.87
CA VAL A 209 -7.64 -10.50 -22.58
C VAL A 209 -6.95 -11.70 -23.22
N GLY A 210 -5.73 -11.51 -23.68
CA GLY A 210 -4.85 -12.56 -24.20
C GLY A 210 -3.76 -12.92 -23.20
N GLN A 211 -2.52 -13.01 -23.69
CA GLN A 211 -1.33 -13.32 -22.88
C GLN A 211 -0.67 -12.09 -22.25
N GLU A 212 -1.32 -10.92 -22.30
CA GLU A 212 -0.79 -9.73 -21.63
C GLU A 212 -0.74 -9.89 -20.10
N TYR A 213 0.01 -9.01 -19.45
CA TYR A 213 0.03 -8.86 -18.01
C TYR A 213 -0.80 -7.65 -17.59
N VAL A 214 -1.37 -7.73 -16.39
CA VAL A 214 -2.26 -6.72 -15.82
C VAL A 214 -1.88 -6.44 -14.37
N TYR A 215 -2.24 -5.25 -13.91
CA TYR A 215 -2.13 -4.85 -12.52
C TYR A 215 -3.45 -5.14 -11.81
N ARG A 216 -3.41 -5.92 -10.73
CA ARG A 216 -4.56 -6.07 -9.83
C ARG A 216 -4.22 -5.51 -8.45
N LEU A 217 -5.23 -5.05 -7.73
CA LEU A 217 -5.09 -4.68 -6.32
C LEU A 217 -5.58 -5.80 -5.43
N PHE A 218 -4.92 -5.97 -4.28
CA PHE A 218 -5.46 -6.74 -3.17
C PHE A 218 -5.87 -5.80 -2.05
N ASN A 219 -6.87 -6.22 -1.28
CA ASN A 219 -7.29 -5.53 -0.07
C ASN A 219 -7.00 -6.44 1.12
N ASP A 220 -5.96 -6.11 1.86
CA ASP A 220 -5.54 -6.81 3.08
C ASP A 220 -6.56 -6.69 4.22
N ASN A 221 -7.41 -5.66 4.19
CA ASN A 221 -8.48 -5.41 5.16
C ASN A 221 -9.85 -6.00 4.73
N ALA A 222 -9.98 -6.56 3.52
CA ALA A 222 -11.27 -7.06 2.99
C ALA A 222 -11.83 -8.31 3.69
N HIS A 223 -11.23 -8.80 4.76
CA HIS A 223 -11.68 -9.99 5.48
C HIS A 223 -12.77 -9.73 6.54
N ALA A 224 -13.58 -8.68 6.39
CA ALA A 224 -14.82 -8.55 7.17
C ALA A 224 -16.04 -9.25 6.51
N ASP A 225 -16.07 -9.44 5.19
CA ASP A 225 -17.34 -9.74 4.46
C ASP A 225 -17.42 -11.09 3.70
N THR A 226 -16.45 -12.00 3.85
CA THR A 226 -16.67 -13.41 3.48
C THR A 226 -16.90 -14.23 4.74
N LEU A 227 -18.11 -14.78 4.86
CA LEU A 227 -18.56 -15.71 5.90
C LEU A 227 -17.45 -16.73 6.23
N VAL A 228 -17.01 -16.70 7.50
CA VAL A 228 -15.84 -17.36 8.09
C VAL A 228 -14.54 -16.56 7.88
N PRO A 229 -14.10 -15.76 8.88
CA PRO A 229 -12.73 -15.27 8.85
C PRO A 229 -11.80 -16.48 8.77
N PRO A 230 -10.71 -16.44 7.98
CA PRO A 230 -9.64 -17.39 8.18
C PRO A 230 -9.17 -17.23 9.63
N ARG A 231 -9.65 -18.09 10.52
CA ARG A 231 -9.13 -18.16 11.87
C ARG A 231 -7.65 -18.54 11.73
N ASN A 232 -6.79 -17.83 12.45
CA ASN A 232 -5.47 -18.36 12.74
C ASN A 232 -5.71 -19.53 13.70
N ASP A 233 -5.91 -20.72 13.13
CA ASP A 233 -6.12 -21.96 13.87
C ASP A 233 -4.80 -22.47 14.50
N ALA A 234 -3.68 -21.84 14.14
CA ALA A 234 -2.36 -22.11 14.66
C ALA A 234 -2.05 -21.23 15.88
N VAL A 235 -1.79 -21.85 17.03
CA VAL A 235 -1.06 -21.19 18.12
C VAL A 235 0.42 -21.20 17.75
N VAL A 236 0.89 -20.11 17.13
CA VAL A 236 2.30 -19.94 16.72
C VAL A 236 3.10 -19.14 17.76
N SER A 237 2.40 -18.31 18.54
CA SER A 237 2.97 -17.42 19.55
C SER A 237 2.17 -17.54 20.86
N GLU A 238 2.87 -17.35 21.97
CA GLU A 238 2.28 -17.26 23.31
C GLU A 238 1.70 -15.85 23.60
N VAL A 239 2.00 -14.88 22.73
CA VAL A 239 1.60 -13.47 22.88
C VAL A 239 0.32 -13.19 22.06
N PRO A 240 -0.67 -12.46 22.60
CA PRO A 240 -1.84 -12.06 21.83
C PRO A 240 -1.50 -11.24 20.58
N VAL A 241 -2.32 -11.38 19.53
CA VAL A 241 -2.14 -10.65 18.27
C VAL A 241 -2.17 -9.13 18.50
N GLY A 242 -1.22 -8.41 17.90
CA GLY A 242 -1.11 -6.94 17.98
C GLY A 242 -0.36 -6.41 19.21
N VAL A 243 -0.02 -7.25 20.19
CA VAL A 243 0.79 -6.85 21.35
C VAL A 243 2.24 -6.68 20.92
N LYS A 244 2.83 -5.51 21.21
CA LYS A 244 4.24 -5.22 20.89
C LYS A 244 5.17 -5.91 21.89
N PRO A 245 6.36 -6.34 21.45
CA PRO A 245 7.36 -6.91 22.36
C PRO A 245 7.84 -5.85 23.36
N GLN A 246 7.94 -6.22 24.64
CA GLN A 246 8.42 -5.30 25.68
C GLN A 246 9.94 -5.09 25.58
N ASN A 247 10.69 -6.14 25.24
CA ASN A 247 12.14 -6.13 25.11
C ASN A 247 12.60 -6.43 23.67
N ILE A 248 12.27 -5.56 22.72
CA ILE A 248 12.68 -5.74 21.32
C ILE A 248 14.20 -5.66 21.09
N TRP A 249 14.95 -5.11 22.04
CA TRP A 249 16.38 -4.86 21.93
C TRP A 249 17.15 -6.15 22.23
N SER A 250 17.23 -6.57 23.50
CA SER A 250 18.00 -7.78 23.87
C SER A 250 17.17 -9.06 23.82
N GLY A 251 15.85 -8.99 23.69
CA GLY A 251 14.96 -10.15 23.68
C GLY A 251 15.18 -11.07 22.47
N PHE A 252 15.56 -10.50 21.32
CA PHE A 252 16.32 -11.24 20.30
C PHE A 252 17.25 -10.30 19.51
N TYR A 253 18.39 -10.81 19.04
CA TYR A 253 19.36 -10.08 18.24
C TYR A 253 20.23 -11.02 17.41
N GLN A 254 20.90 -10.48 16.40
CA GLN A 254 21.89 -11.23 15.60
C GLN A 254 23.15 -11.53 16.41
N SER A 255 23.69 -12.75 16.30
CA SER A 255 25.00 -13.09 16.90
C SER A 255 26.13 -13.33 15.92
N VAL A 256 25.83 -13.26 14.62
CA VAL A 256 26.81 -13.39 13.52
C VAL A 256 26.55 -12.29 12.49
N GLU A 257 27.56 -11.94 11.71
CA GLU A 257 27.40 -11.03 10.57
C GLU A 257 26.63 -11.71 9.42
N GLY A 258 26.02 -10.88 8.54
CA GLY A 258 25.38 -11.34 7.31
C GLY A 258 23.85 -11.33 7.32
N ASN A 259 23.19 -11.45 8.48
CA ASN A 259 21.72 -11.51 8.57
C ASN A 259 21.04 -10.23 9.09
N CYS A 260 21.78 -9.13 9.16
CA CYS A 260 21.33 -7.85 9.72
C CYS A 260 20.08 -7.28 9.05
N VAL A 261 19.96 -7.42 7.73
CA VAL A 261 18.78 -7.00 6.97
C VAL A 261 17.54 -7.78 7.42
N THR A 262 17.69 -9.09 7.65
CA THR A 262 16.59 -9.92 8.13
C THR A 262 16.22 -9.60 9.59
N VAL A 263 17.19 -9.45 10.48
CA VAL A 263 16.92 -9.10 11.90
C VAL A 263 16.25 -7.74 12.03
N SER A 264 16.79 -6.73 11.35
CA SER A 264 16.23 -5.37 11.39
C SER A 264 14.80 -5.32 10.86
N ALA A 265 14.51 -6.04 9.77
CA ALA A 265 13.17 -6.16 9.21
C ALA A 265 12.18 -6.84 10.18
N ILE A 266 12.58 -7.95 10.81
CA ILE A 266 11.74 -8.66 11.78
C ILE A 266 11.44 -7.75 12.98
N LYS A 267 12.44 -7.05 13.52
CA LYS A 267 12.23 -6.12 14.64
C LYS A 267 11.28 -4.99 14.29
N ALA A 268 11.48 -4.36 13.13
CA ALA A 268 10.61 -3.30 12.65
C ALA A 268 9.16 -3.81 12.47
N ALA A 269 8.99 -4.99 11.86
CA ALA A 269 7.68 -5.61 11.66
C ALA A 269 6.97 -5.92 12.99
N MET A 270 7.67 -6.50 13.96
CA MET A 270 7.11 -6.79 15.29
C MET A 270 6.72 -5.53 16.05
N MET A 271 7.45 -4.43 15.90
CA MET A 271 7.11 -3.16 16.54
C MET A 271 5.96 -2.41 15.85
N ARG A 272 5.77 -2.61 14.53
CA ARG A 272 4.64 -2.05 13.78
C ARG A 272 3.36 -2.86 13.99
N PHE A 273 3.43 -4.19 13.84
CA PHE A 273 2.26 -5.06 13.74
C PHE A 273 2.04 -5.97 14.96
N GLY A 274 2.95 -5.96 15.94
CA GLY A 274 2.93 -6.82 17.12
C GLY A 274 3.89 -8.01 16.99
N GLN A 275 4.29 -8.56 18.14
CA GLN A 275 5.23 -9.67 18.25
C GLN A 275 4.71 -10.95 17.58
N ASN A 276 3.42 -11.25 17.79
CA ASN A 276 2.82 -12.46 17.25
C ASN A 276 2.84 -12.44 15.71
N PRO A 277 3.41 -13.47 15.02
CA PRO A 277 3.45 -13.53 13.55
C PRO A 277 2.09 -13.41 12.87
N ALA A 278 1.00 -13.78 13.54
CA ALA A 278 -0.37 -13.59 13.05
C ALA A 278 -0.78 -12.11 12.91
N GLY A 279 -0.08 -11.19 13.57
CA GLY A 279 -0.23 -9.75 13.35
C GLY A 279 0.50 -9.26 12.10
N ILE A 280 1.55 -9.97 11.66
CA ILE A 280 2.38 -9.59 10.52
C ILE A 280 1.86 -10.20 9.22
N TYR A 281 1.52 -11.49 9.21
CA TYR A 281 0.97 -12.18 8.05
C TYR A 281 -0.55 -12.07 7.95
N ARG A 282 -1.09 -12.30 6.75
CA ARG A 282 -2.54 -12.27 6.53
C ARG A 282 -3.24 -13.47 7.16
N LYS A 283 -2.64 -14.65 7.07
CA LYS A 283 -3.17 -15.90 7.63
C LYS A 283 -2.06 -16.89 7.92
N ILE A 284 -2.19 -17.61 9.02
CA ILE A 284 -1.39 -18.78 9.35
C ILE A 284 -2.33 -19.94 9.73
N SER A 285 -2.22 -21.06 9.03
CA SER A 285 -2.94 -22.30 9.34
C SER A 285 -1.97 -23.40 9.71
N SER A 286 -2.25 -24.12 10.80
CA SER A 286 -1.52 -25.36 11.12
C SER A 286 -1.91 -26.46 10.14
N THR A 287 -0.94 -27.29 9.79
CA THR A 287 -1.13 -28.54 9.05
C THR A 287 -0.49 -29.67 9.86
N PRO A 288 -0.78 -30.95 9.56
CA PRO A 288 -0.10 -32.06 10.23
C PRO A 288 1.42 -32.04 10.12
N ASP A 289 1.94 -31.47 9.02
CA ASP A 289 3.38 -31.46 8.71
C ASP A 289 4.05 -30.11 9.02
N GLY A 290 3.29 -29.10 9.45
CA GLY A 290 3.80 -27.75 9.71
C GLY A 290 2.74 -26.66 9.62
N TYR A 291 2.98 -25.68 8.74
CA TYR A 291 2.16 -24.47 8.60
C TYR A 291 1.97 -24.08 7.14
N GLU A 292 0.79 -23.56 6.81
CA GLU A 292 0.53 -22.81 5.59
C GLU A 292 0.40 -21.33 5.95
N VAL A 293 1.28 -20.50 5.40
CA VAL A 293 1.37 -19.07 5.72
C VAL A 293 1.05 -18.27 4.47
N THR A 294 0.07 -17.37 4.59
CA THR A 294 -0.32 -16.45 3.55
C THR A 294 0.07 -15.03 3.95
N PHE A 295 0.89 -14.41 3.12
CA PHE A 295 1.43 -13.07 3.31
C PHE A 295 0.40 -11.99 3.00
N ARG A 296 0.65 -10.75 3.47
CA ARG A 296 -0.23 -9.61 3.19
C ARG A 296 -0.32 -9.31 1.69
N ASP A 297 0.79 -9.47 0.97
CA ASP A 297 0.86 -9.36 -0.49
C ASP A 297 0.32 -10.58 -1.26
N GLY A 298 -0.30 -11.54 -0.57
CA GLY A 298 -1.05 -12.63 -1.16
C GLY A 298 -0.24 -13.83 -1.65
N VAL A 299 1.08 -13.84 -1.47
CA VAL A 299 1.88 -15.06 -1.63
C VAL A 299 1.51 -16.05 -0.53
N THR A 300 1.57 -17.36 -0.81
CA THR A 300 1.37 -18.42 0.17
C THR A 300 2.56 -19.38 0.12
N VAL A 301 3.07 -19.78 1.29
CA VAL A 301 4.12 -20.79 1.44
C VAL A 301 3.68 -21.88 2.41
N ARG A 302 4.27 -23.07 2.27
CA ARG A 302 4.14 -24.17 3.23
C ARG A 302 5.47 -24.37 3.92
N LEU A 303 5.49 -24.25 5.24
CA LEU A 303 6.67 -24.40 6.08
C LEU A 303 6.50 -25.68 6.91
N SER A 304 7.41 -26.64 6.77
CA SER A 304 7.36 -27.87 7.57
C SER A 304 7.94 -27.67 8.98
N HIS A 305 7.62 -28.60 9.89
CA HIS A 305 8.23 -28.62 11.23
C HIS A 305 9.76 -28.84 11.20
N ASP A 306 10.26 -29.61 10.24
CA ASP A 306 11.71 -29.81 10.03
C ASP A 306 12.39 -28.51 9.56
N GLU A 307 11.80 -27.83 8.57
CA GLU A 307 12.29 -26.54 8.08
C GLU A 307 12.32 -25.48 9.19
N LEU A 308 11.26 -25.38 10.00
CA LEU A 308 11.25 -24.48 11.16
C LEU A 308 12.37 -24.84 12.16
N SER A 309 12.62 -26.13 12.38
CA SER A 309 13.68 -26.60 13.28
C SER A 309 15.07 -26.29 12.73
N LYS A 310 15.28 -26.41 11.41
CA LYS A 310 16.52 -26.03 10.73
C LYS A 310 16.76 -24.52 10.80
N ALA A 311 15.72 -23.73 10.53
CA ALA A 311 15.75 -22.28 10.63
C ALA A 311 16.13 -21.80 12.04
N LYS A 312 15.59 -22.41 13.09
CA LYS A 312 15.98 -22.11 14.49
C LYS A 312 17.46 -22.30 14.77
N ARG A 313 18.11 -23.28 14.10
CA ARG A 313 19.56 -23.54 14.26
C ARG A 313 20.41 -22.61 13.40
N ALA A 314 19.94 -22.29 12.20
CA ALA A 314 20.68 -21.52 11.19
C ALA A 314 20.47 -19.99 11.27
N SER A 315 19.47 -19.51 12.02
CA SER A 315 19.22 -18.07 12.17
C SER A 315 20.31 -17.38 12.98
N HIS A 316 21.03 -18.11 13.85
CA HIS A 316 22.00 -17.56 14.78
C HIS A 316 21.43 -16.41 15.64
N PHE A 317 20.13 -16.41 15.90
CA PHE A 317 19.51 -15.45 16.81
C PHE A 317 19.85 -15.81 18.26
N ARG A 318 20.13 -14.80 19.08
CA ARG A 318 20.33 -14.90 20.54
C ARG A 318 19.38 -13.96 21.23
N GLY A 319 19.07 -14.21 22.50
CA GLY A 319 18.19 -13.35 23.29
C GLY A 319 17.83 -13.97 24.63
N ASP A 320 17.32 -13.15 25.53
CA ASP A 320 16.85 -13.55 26.87
C ASP A 320 15.34 -13.83 26.93
N ASP A 321 14.58 -13.40 25.92
CA ASP A 321 13.14 -13.62 25.79
C ASP A 321 12.87 -14.80 24.84
N GLN A 322 12.62 -15.98 25.43
CA GLN A 322 12.42 -17.20 24.66
C GLN A 322 11.16 -17.17 23.78
N ALA A 323 10.09 -16.50 24.21
CA ALA A 323 8.86 -16.38 23.44
C ALA A 323 9.10 -15.49 22.21
N LEU A 324 9.74 -14.34 22.39
CA LEU A 324 10.12 -13.45 21.30
C LEU A 324 11.11 -14.12 20.33
N LEU A 325 12.08 -14.87 20.86
CA LEU A 325 13.03 -15.62 20.04
C LEU A 325 12.34 -16.71 19.21
N ASN A 326 11.32 -17.39 19.74
CA ASN A 326 10.53 -18.36 18.99
C ASN A 326 9.75 -17.69 17.85
N ASP A 327 9.12 -16.56 18.12
CA ASP A 327 8.37 -15.78 17.13
C ASP A 327 9.29 -15.23 16.02
N ALA A 328 10.47 -14.72 16.39
CA ALA A 328 11.47 -14.24 15.44
C ALA A 328 12.01 -15.37 14.55
N ASN A 329 12.27 -16.55 15.13
CA ASN A 329 12.69 -17.71 14.35
C ASN A 329 11.61 -18.21 13.39
N PHE A 330 10.33 -18.11 13.77
CA PHE A 330 9.22 -18.42 12.86
C PHE A 330 9.20 -17.47 11.66
N LEU A 331 9.30 -16.16 11.90
CA LEU A 331 9.37 -15.15 10.83
C LEU A 331 10.60 -15.35 9.92
N TYR A 332 11.75 -15.69 10.50
CA TYR A 332 12.95 -16.05 9.75
C TYR A 332 12.74 -17.29 8.86
N ALA A 333 12.14 -18.36 9.41
CA ALA A 333 11.86 -19.59 8.66
C ALA A 333 10.89 -19.35 7.49
N VAL A 334 9.83 -18.56 7.71
CA VAL A 334 8.88 -18.18 6.67
C VAL A 334 9.54 -17.31 5.60
N SER A 335 10.40 -16.36 5.99
CA SER A 335 11.21 -15.55 5.07
C SER A 335 12.14 -16.41 4.21
N ALA A 336 12.82 -17.40 4.80
CA ALA A 336 13.65 -18.36 4.08
C ALA A 336 12.84 -19.22 3.10
N LYS A 337 11.63 -19.64 3.49
CA LYS A 337 10.74 -20.40 2.60
C LYS A 337 10.28 -19.56 1.40
N ARG A 338 10.03 -18.27 1.62
CA ARG A 338 9.74 -17.33 0.54
C ARG A 338 10.94 -17.09 -0.36
N ALA A 339 12.15 -16.94 0.21
CA ALA A 339 13.39 -16.85 -0.55
C ALA A 339 13.60 -18.08 -1.45
N GLN A 340 13.32 -19.28 -0.94
CA GLN A 340 13.36 -20.53 -1.72
C GLN A 340 12.38 -20.49 -2.91
N LEU A 341 11.12 -20.11 -2.65
CA LEU A 341 10.07 -20.03 -3.67
C LEU A 341 10.41 -19.04 -4.78
N GLU A 342 10.94 -17.87 -4.41
CA GLU A 342 11.27 -16.78 -5.33
C GLU A 342 12.67 -16.93 -5.95
N ASN A 343 13.40 -18.01 -5.62
CA ASN A 343 14.77 -18.26 -6.04
C ASN A 343 15.70 -17.07 -5.77
N ASN A 344 15.67 -16.55 -4.54
CA ASN A 344 16.55 -15.48 -4.07
C ASN A 344 18.02 -15.75 -4.44
N ASP A 345 18.70 -14.69 -4.90
CA ASP A 345 20.08 -14.71 -5.44
C ASP A 345 20.34 -15.77 -6.52
N PHE A 346 19.28 -16.14 -7.24
CA PHE A 346 19.27 -17.14 -8.30
C PHE A 346 19.70 -18.55 -7.88
N ARG A 347 19.86 -18.80 -6.57
CA ARG A 347 20.32 -20.08 -6.02
C ARG A 347 19.40 -20.66 -4.94
N ALA A 348 18.57 -19.85 -4.28
CA ALA A 348 17.75 -20.30 -3.14
C ALA A 348 16.80 -21.46 -3.47
N SER A 349 16.40 -21.64 -4.73
CA SER A 349 15.52 -22.76 -5.14
C SER A 349 16.16 -24.15 -5.01
N GLN A 350 17.49 -24.23 -4.85
CA GLN A 350 18.21 -25.50 -4.74
C GLN A 350 17.81 -26.30 -3.49
N SER A 351 17.70 -25.65 -2.33
CA SER A 351 17.21 -26.26 -1.09
C SER A 351 16.80 -25.20 -0.06
N PHE A 352 16.13 -25.62 1.02
CA PHE A 352 15.78 -24.71 2.11
C PHE A 352 17.03 -24.19 2.84
N GLU A 353 18.07 -25.01 2.96
CA GLU A 353 19.36 -24.64 3.51
C GLU A 353 20.07 -23.59 2.65
N VAL A 354 20.11 -23.80 1.32
CA VAL A 354 20.65 -22.80 0.39
C VAL A 354 19.85 -21.51 0.45
N ALA A 355 18.52 -21.60 0.61
CA ALA A 355 17.69 -20.42 0.82
C ALA A 355 18.11 -19.68 2.09
N MET A 356 18.26 -20.34 3.25
CA MET A 356 18.75 -19.73 4.50
C MET A 356 20.12 -19.06 4.34
N ASP A 357 21.04 -19.68 3.58
CA ASP A 357 22.35 -19.08 3.31
C ASP A 357 22.21 -17.70 2.60
N THR A 358 21.23 -17.54 1.70
CA THR A 358 20.97 -16.24 1.02
C THR A 358 20.37 -15.16 1.92
N LEU A 359 19.93 -15.49 3.13
CA LEU A 359 19.53 -14.48 4.13
C LEU A 359 20.71 -14.09 5.03
N ASN A 360 21.81 -14.83 4.96
CA ASN A 360 22.95 -14.77 5.87
C ASN A 360 24.25 -14.32 5.17
N ASP A 361 24.22 -13.97 3.89
CA ASP A 361 25.41 -13.60 3.09
C ASP A 361 25.49 -12.10 2.75
N GLY A 362 24.66 -11.27 3.39
CA GLY A 362 24.64 -9.82 3.21
C GLY A 362 23.70 -9.40 2.09
N GLU A 363 22.54 -8.89 2.49
CA GLU A 363 21.46 -8.57 1.56
C GLU A 363 21.36 -7.09 1.23
N TYR A 364 20.66 -6.79 0.13
CA TYR A 364 20.33 -5.41 -0.17
C TYR A 364 19.29 -4.89 0.83
N PRO A 365 19.47 -3.69 1.43
CA PRO A 365 18.57 -3.16 2.45
C PRO A 365 17.10 -3.20 2.05
N GLY A 366 16.21 -3.57 2.98
CA GLY A 366 14.77 -3.65 2.74
C GLY A 366 14.26 -4.91 2.02
N GLN A 367 15.13 -5.73 1.42
CA GLN A 367 14.69 -7.00 0.80
C GLN A 367 13.93 -7.89 1.79
N ALA A 368 14.41 -7.99 3.03
CA ALA A 368 13.73 -8.77 4.05
C ALA A 368 12.32 -8.24 4.40
N LEU A 369 12.06 -6.93 4.36
CA LEU A 369 10.71 -6.39 4.56
C LEU A 369 9.76 -6.87 3.44
N TYR A 370 10.24 -6.92 2.19
CA TYR A 370 9.48 -7.46 1.07
C TYR A 370 9.27 -8.97 1.18
N ARG A 371 10.27 -9.73 1.63
CA ARG A 371 10.12 -11.17 1.89
C ARG A 371 9.21 -11.47 3.08
N LEU A 372 9.03 -10.55 4.02
CA LEU A 372 7.97 -10.64 5.03
C LEU A 372 6.57 -10.30 4.46
N GLY A 373 6.47 -10.02 3.15
CA GLY A 373 5.23 -9.69 2.46
C GLY A 373 4.70 -8.31 2.77
N LEU A 374 5.55 -7.39 3.23
CA LEU A 374 5.19 -6.05 3.68
C LEU A 374 5.35 -4.99 2.59
N SER A 375 5.39 -5.36 1.31
CA SER A 375 5.53 -4.41 0.19
C SER A 375 4.48 -3.29 0.22
N ALA A 376 3.24 -3.60 0.61
CA ALA A 376 2.17 -2.64 0.86
C ALA A 376 2.47 -1.61 1.95
N TYR A 377 3.40 -1.91 2.86
CA TYR A 377 3.64 -1.16 4.09
C TYR A 377 5.04 -0.57 4.17
N VAL A 378 5.88 -0.69 3.13
CA VAL A 378 7.25 -0.13 3.14
C VAL A 378 7.32 1.17 2.35
N ARG A 379 7.87 2.23 2.93
CA ARG A 379 8.16 3.50 2.24
C ARG A 379 9.62 3.85 2.35
N GLU A 380 10.15 4.49 1.31
CA GLU A 380 11.37 5.27 1.44
C GLU A 380 11.12 6.39 2.44
N ALA A 381 12.11 6.65 3.28
CA ALA A 381 12.10 7.69 4.29
C ALA A 381 13.44 8.42 4.28
N ASP A 382 13.53 9.49 5.05
CA ASP A 382 14.82 10.03 5.47
C ASP A 382 15.13 9.70 6.93
N VAL A 383 16.39 9.88 7.32
CA VAL A 383 16.86 9.60 8.68
C VAL A 383 16.16 10.48 9.74
N ARG A 384 15.64 11.65 9.37
CA ARG A 384 14.93 12.56 10.28
C ARG A 384 13.53 12.04 10.58
N GLU A 385 12.85 11.44 9.60
CA GLU A 385 11.58 10.78 9.85
C GLU A 385 11.73 9.64 10.87
N LEU A 386 12.79 8.83 10.72
CA LEU A 386 13.13 7.77 11.65
C LEU A 386 13.51 8.33 13.04
N SER A 387 14.29 9.41 13.10
CA SER A 387 14.64 10.06 14.38
C SER A 387 13.42 10.67 15.09
N ASN A 388 12.43 11.14 14.32
CA ASN A 388 11.17 11.69 14.83
C ASN A 388 10.14 10.63 15.22
N GLY A 389 10.52 9.35 15.17
CA GLY A 389 9.76 8.27 15.76
C GLY A 389 9.12 7.31 14.77
N ALA A 390 9.36 7.45 13.46
CA ALA A 390 8.95 6.41 12.52
C ALA A 390 9.66 5.07 12.83
N ILE A 391 8.94 3.98 12.62
CA ILE A 391 9.47 2.62 12.78
C ILE A 391 9.96 2.14 11.42
N GLY A 392 11.15 1.57 11.35
CA GLY A 392 11.74 1.23 10.06
C GLY A 392 13.11 0.57 10.14
N THR A 393 13.82 0.62 9.02
CA THR A 393 15.21 0.17 8.90
C THR A 393 16.08 1.29 8.37
N LEU A 394 17.32 1.34 8.83
CA LEU A 394 18.33 2.27 8.35
C LEU A 394 19.59 1.46 8.02
N ALA A 395 20.17 1.68 6.84
CA ALA A 395 21.28 0.88 6.38
C ALA A 395 22.37 1.71 5.68
N ASP A 396 23.62 1.34 5.96
CA ASP A 396 24.78 1.75 5.18
C ASP A 396 25.20 0.61 4.23
N HIS A 397 26.47 0.60 3.78
CA HIS A 397 26.98 -0.42 2.87
C HIS A 397 27.36 -1.75 3.55
N GLY A 398 27.48 -1.78 4.88
CA GLY A 398 27.94 -2.94 5.64
C GLY A 398 26.94 -3.46 6.67
N HIS A 399 25.96 -2.65 7.09
CA HIS A 399 25.03 -3.02 8.14
C HIS A 399 23.64 -2.37 7.99
N SER A 400 22.62 -3.11 8.44
CA SER A 400 21.23 -2.65 8.51
C SER A 400 20.71 -2.78 9.94
N VAL A 401 20.21 -1.68 10.50
CA VAL A 401 19.65 -1.59 11.86
C VAL A 401 18.15 -1.36 11.82
N ALA A 402 17.44 -1.87 12.84
CA ALA A 402 16.07 -1.44 13.08
C ALA A 402 16.09 -0.08 13.75
N VAL A 403 15.18 0.82 13.34
CA VAL A 403 14.92 2.07 14.05
C VAL A 403 13.50 2.05 14.58
N ILE A 404 13.36 2.26 15.89
CA ILE A 404 12.10 2.17 16.61
C ILE A 404 12.00 3.40 17.51
N ASN A 405 11.04 4.28 17.21
CA ASN A 405 10.79 5.50 17.99
C ASN A 405 12.04 6.36 18.22
N GLY A 406 12.85 6.57 17.17
CA GLY A 406 14.08 7.37 17.25
C GLY A 406 15.28 6.68 17.88
N ALA A 407 15.20 5.38 18.22
CA ALA A 407 16.32 4.59 18.71
C ALA A 407 16.71 3.49 17.72
N ILE A 408 18.01 3.23 17.58
CA ILE A 408 18.55 2.15 16.74
C ILE A 408 18.83 0.91 17.57
N ASP A 409 18.63 -0.26 16.96
CA ASP A 409 19.09 -1.54 17.46
C ASP A 409 20.44 -1.88 16.85
N TYR A 410 21.49 -1.89 17.67
CA TYR A 410 22.83 -2.28 17.25
C TYR A 410 23.23 -3.54 18.01
N TYR A 411 23.07 -4.71 17.36
CA TYR A 411 23.34 -6.03 17.94
C TYR A 411 22.64 -6.27 19.29
N GLY A 412 21.37 -5.85 19.39
CA GLY A 412 20.56 -6.02 20.60
C GLY A 412 20.71 -4.92 21.65
N GLN A 413 21.59 -3.95 21.39
CA GLN A 413 21.75 -2.78 22.26
C GLN A 413 21.00 -1.58 21.67
N LYS A 414 20.28 -0.88 22.55
CA LYS A 414 19.51 0.32 22.21
C LYS A 414 20.41 1.54 22.24
N TYR A 415 20.48 2.27 21.13
CA TYR A 415 21.15 3.57 21.05
C TYR A 415 20.18 4.64 20.56
N ASP A 416 20.37 5.88 21.01
CA ASP A 416 19.64 7.02 20.46
C ASP A 416 20.13 7.33 19.03
N LEU A 417 19.21 7.45 18.06
CA LEU A 417 19.58 7.73 16.67
C LEU A 417 20.17 9.13 16.54
N ALA A 418 19.54 10.13 17.16
CA ALA A 418 19.86 11.55 16.95
C ALA A 418 21.29 11.92 17.38
N SER A 419 21.83 11.23 18.38
CA SER A 419 23.20 11.41 18.90
C SER A 419 24.23 10.43 18.33
N SER A 420 23.83 9.55 17.40
CA SER A 420 24.71 8.53 16.84
C SER A 420 25.24 8.90 15.45
N GLN A 421 26.30 8.21 15.03
CA GLN A 421 26.82 8.29 13.64
C GLN A 421 25.80 7.83 12.58
N TRP A 422 24.74 7.14 12.99
CA TRP A 422 23.66 6.71 12.10
C TRP A 422 22.75 7.86 11.69
N MET A 423 22.83 9.03 12.31
CA MET A 423 22.12 10.24 11.88
C MET A 423 22.72 10.81 10.56
N ASN A 424 22.59 10.06 9.47
CA ASN A 424 23.24 10.32 8.20
C ASN A 424 22.24 10.26 7.04
N THR A 425 22.16 11.34 6.27
CA THR A 425 21.22 11.46 5.12
C THR A 425 21.65 10.66 3.88
N GLY A 426 22.89 10.15 3.86
CA GLY A 426 23.40 9.27 2.80
C GLY A 426 23.05 7.80 3.01
N TYR A 427 22.46 7.44 4.15
CA TYR A 427 22.05 6.06 4.46
C TYR A 427 20.66 5.79 3.91
N ARG A 428 20.41 4.52 3.56
CA ARG A 428 19.11 4.12 3.05
C ARG A 428 18.14 3.94 4.21
N ALA A 429 17.13 4.80 4.28
CA ALA A 429 16.10 4.76 5.29
C ALA A 429 14.78 4.25 4.69
N LEU A 430 14.20 3.25 5.33
CA LEU A 430 12.86 2.74 5.02
C LEU A 430 12.00 2.82 6.28
N LYS A 431 10.73 3.17 6.14
CA LYS A 431 9.75 3.14 7.23
C LYS A 431 8.61 2.16 6.94
N LEU A 432 8.03 1.62 8.00
CA LEU A 432 6.81 0.85 7.97
C LEU A 432 5.59 1.74 8.25
N VAL A 433 4.63 1.67 7.33
CA VAL A 433 3.34 2.37 7.36
C VAL A 433 2.19 1.43 7.65
#